data_AF-A0A150J7R7-F1
#
_entry.id   AF-A0A150J7R7-F1
#
_cell.length_a   1.000
_cell.length_b   1.000
_cell.length_c   1.000
_cell.angle_alpha   90.00
_cell.angle_beta   90.00
_cell.angle_gamma   90.00
#
_symmetry.space_group_name_H-M   'P 1'
#
loop_
_entity.id
_entity.type
_entity.pdbx_description
1 polymer ?
#
loop_
_entity_poly.entity_id
_entity_poly.type
_entity_poly.pdbx_seq_one_letter_code
_entity_poly.pdbx_strand_id
1 'polypeptide(L)'
;MRILARFQESCDNFKKPTIPFLLNGGVMLGRIRPSFIKRISRQLVDKHRDQLTKDFEENKLVIKDLIDVPTDKLLNRIAGYTTRLMTHKEIM
;
A
#
# COMPACT_ATOMS: atom_id res chain seq x y z
N MET A 1 -17.22 19.94 3.22
CA MET A 1 -17.08 18.65 2.49
C MET A 1 -15.60 18.28 2.38
N ARG A 2 -15.03 17.69 3.42
CA ARG A 2 -13.71 17.03 3.41
C ARG A 2 -13.93 15.74 4.20
N ILE A 3 -14.04 14.60 3.53
CA ILE A 3 -14.19 13.28 4.18
C ILE A 3 -12.80 12.85 4.71
N LEU A 4 -12.19 13.69 5.54
CA LEU A 4 -10.80 13.53 6.02
C LEU A 4 -10.68 12.98 7.45
N ALA A 5 -11.78 12.65 8.13
CA ALA A 5 -11.71 12.45 9.58
C ALA A 5 -11.89 10.99 10.06
N ARG A 6 -11.66 9.98 9.21
CA ARG A 6 -11.82 8.58 9.65
C ARG A 6 -10.80 7.57 9.14
N PHE A 7 -9.83 8.00 8.34
CA PHE A 7 -8.68 7.17 7.94
C PHE A 7 -7.38 7.53 8.68
N GLN A 8 -7.42 8.55 9.57
CA GLN A 8 -6.28 9.00 10.35
C GLN A 8 -5.88 7.98 11.45
N GLU A 9 -6.83 7.25 12.03
CA GLU A 9 -6.58 6.35 13.18
C GLU A 9 -5.79 5.06 12.86
N SER A 10 -5.41 4.82 11.60
CA SER A 10 -4.50 3.72 11.25
C SER A 10 -3.09 4.17 10.86
N CYS A 11 -2.88 5.47 10.63
CA CYS A 11 -1.57 6.02 10.31
C CYS A 11 -0.64 6.07 11.53
N ASP A 12 -1.19 6.14 12.75
CA ASP A 12 -0.42 6.23 14.01
C ASP A 12 0.19 4.90 14.48
N ASN A 13 -0.08 3.79 13.78
CA ASN A 13 0.64 2.54 14.00
C ASN A 13 1.71 2.30 12.91
N PHE A 14 2.53 3.33 12.68
CA PHE A 14 3.87 3.19 12.13
C PHE A 14 4.80 2.48 13.12
N LYS A 15 4.34 1.39 13.74
CA LYS A 15 5.25 0.39 14.29
C LYS A 15 5.87 -0.24 13.05
N LYS A 16 7.04 0.30 12.65
CA LYS A 16 8.01 -0.43 11.83
C LYS A 16 7.94 -1.85 12.39
N PRO A 17 7.61 -2.90 11.62
CA PRO A 17 8.03 -4.20 12.09
C PRO A 17 9.53 -4.01 12.22
N THR A 18 10.00 -3.91 13.47
CA THR A 18 11.37 -4.25 13.77
C THR A 18 11.43 -5.70 13.31
N ILE A 19 11.74 -5.90 12.03
CA ILE A 19 12.36 -7.12 11.59
C ILE A 19 13.47 -7.26 12.63
N PRO A 20 13.50 -8.32 13.46
CA PRO A 20 14.60 -8.50 14.38
C PRO A 20 15.84 -8.51 13.50
N PHE A 21 16.55 -7.39 13.49
CA PHE A 21 17.83 -7.25 12.83
C PHE A 21 18.81 -7.91 13.79
N LEU A 22 18.78 -9.23 13.85
CA LEU A 22 19.81 -10.02 14.48
C LEU A 22 20.34 -10.96 13.42
N LEU A 23 21.55 -10.61 12.97
CA LEU A 23 22.72 -11.47 12.90
C LEU A 23 22.45 -12.94 12.51
N ASN A 24 23.13 -13.34 11.43
CA ASN A 24 23.22 -14.67 10.80
C ASN A 24 22.27 -14.89 9.62
N GLY A 25 22.86 -14.81 8.41
CA GLY A 25 22.26 -15.29 7.17
C GLY A 25 21.78 -14.18 6.25
N GLY A 26 22.71 -13.58 5.50
CA GLY A 26 22.39 -12.78 4.33
C GLY A 26 21.71 -13.65 3.26
N VAL A 27 20.42 -13.89 3.41
CA VAL A 27 19.61 -14.48 2.35
C VAL A 27 19.46 -13.43 1.26
N MET A 28 20.06 -13.70 0.11
CA MET A 28 19.86 -12.93 -1.11
C MET A 28 18.39 -13.04 -1.54
N LEU A 29 17.51 -12.24 -0.95
CA LEU A 29 16.13 -12.12 -1.40
C LEU A 29 16.11 -11.18 -2.61
N GLY A 30 15.58 -11.67 -3.73
CA GLY A 30 15.32 -10.87 -4.92
C GLY A 30 14.42 -9.66 -4.65
N ARG A 31 14.08 -8.89 -5.69
CA ARG A 31 13.33 -7.61 -5.61
C ARG A 31 11.90 -7.78 -5.06
N ILE A 32 11.78 -7.97 -3.75
CA ILE A 32 10.54 -8.26 -3.03
C ILE A 32 10.01 -6.97 -2.39
N ARG A 33 8.70 -6.72 -2.57
CA ARG A 33 8.02 -5.56 -1.97
C ARG A 33 7.86 -5.76 -0.45
N PRO A 34 8.19 -4.75 0.39
CA PRO A 34 8.00 -4.81 1.84
C PRO A 34 6.56 -5.16 2.27
N SER A 35 6.42 -5.82 3.41
CA SER A 35 5.14 -6.27 3.96
C SER A 35 4.13 -5.15 4.21
N PHE A 36 4.60 -3.98 4.65
CA PHE A 36 3.76 -2.80 4.91
C PHE A 36 3.02 -2.32 3.65
N ILE A 37 3.70 -2.30 2.50
CA ILE A 37 3.09 -1.92 1.21
C ILE A 37 1.96 -2.89 0.86
N LYS A 38 2.20 -4.19 1.09
CA LYS A 38 1.18 -5.21 0.85
C LYS A 38 -0.04 -5.04 1.77
N ARG A 39 0.19 -4.69 3.04
CA ARG A 39 -0.87 -4.47 4.03
C ARG A 39 -1.75 -3.27 3.68
N ILE A 40 -1.16 -2.10 3.42
CA ILE A 40 -1.91 -0.89 3.06
C ILE A 40 -2.73 -1.13 1.79
N SER A 41 -2.10 -1.71 0.76
CA SER A 41 -2.80 -1.90 -0.52
C SER A 41 -3.99 -2.84 -0.36
N ARG A 42 -3.89 -3.89 0.46
CA ARG A 42 -5.06 -4.75 0.76
C ARG A 42 -6.17 -3.97 1.46
N GLN A 43 -5.85 -3.12 2.42
CA GLN A 43 -6.84 -2.28 3.12
C GLN A 43 -7.50 -1.25 2.20
N LEU A 44 -6.74 -0.68 1.25
CA LEU A 44 -7.26 0.21 0.21
C LEU A 44 -8.26 -0.52 -0.69
N VAL A 45 -7.89 -1.71 -1.17
CA VAL A 45 -8.75 -2.53 -2.03
C VAL A 45 -10.04 -2.96 -1.31
N ASP A 46 -9.94 -3.32 -0.03
CA ASP A 46 -11.07 -3.76 0.77
C ASP A 46 -12.09 -2.64 1.00
N LYS A 47 -11.61 -1.42 1.28
CA LYS A 47 -12.47 -0.27 1.59
C LYS A 47 -12.96 0.51 0.37
N HIS A 48 -12.17 0.54 -0.70
CA HIS A 48 -12.40 1.40 -1.88
C HIS A 48 -12.37 0.59 -3.18
N ARG A 49 -12.94 -0.63 -3.18
CA ARG A 49 -12.94 -1.52 -4.35
C ARG A 49 -13.60 -0.89 -5.59
N ASP A 50 -14.61 -0.06 -5.39
CA ASP A 50 -15.46 0.49 -6.46
C ASP A 50 -14.79 1.64 -7.20
N GLN A 51 -13.81 2.31 -6.58
CA GLN A 51 -13.10 3.46 -7.13
C GLN A 51 -11.74 3.08 -7.74
N LEU A 52 -11.36 1.80 -7.63
CA LEU A 52 -10.06 1.31 -8.08
C LEU A 52 -10.18 0.56 -9.41
N THR A 53 -9.50 1.07 -10.43
CA THR A 53 -9.47 0.52 -11.79
C THR A 53 -8.23 -0.36 -11.99
N LYS A 54 -8.03 -0.91 -13.20
CA LYS A 54 -6.77 -1.56 -13.61
C LYS A 54 -5.69 -0.55 -14.04
N ASP A 55 -6.08 0.70 -14.25
CA ASP A 55 -5.20 1.78 -14.70
C ASP A 55 -4.32 2.34 -13.57
N PHE A 56 -3.05 2.57 -13.87
CA PHE A 56 -2.08 3.04 -12.87
C PHE A 56 -2.26 4.52 -12.53
N GLU A 57 -2.51 5.36 -13.52
CA GLU A 57 -2.60 6.81 -13.34
C GLU A 57 -3.81 7.21 -12.52
N GLU A 58 -4.99 6.64 -12.83
CA GLU A 58 -6.22 6.85 -12.06
C GLU A 58 -6.04 6.42 -10.60
N ASN A 59 -5.53 5.21 -10.38
CA ASN A 59 -5.29 4.69 -9.03
C ASN A 59 -4.30 5.54 -8.25
N LYS A 60 -3.27 6.11 -8.91
CA LYS A 60 -2.31 6.98 -8.26
C LYS A 60 -2.96 8.27 -7.77
N LEU A 61 -3.86 8.87 -8.55
CA LEU A 61 -4.60 10.07 -8.15
C LEU A 61 -5.53 9.77 -6.97
N VAL A 62 -6.32 8.70 -7.06
CA VAL A 62 -7.22 8.28 -5.98
C VAL A 62 -6.45 8.01 -4.68
N ILE A 63 -5.33 7.28 -4.75
CA ILE A 63 -4.53 6.98 -3.55
C ILE A 63 -3.90 8.23 -2.94
N LYS A 64 -3.52 9.22 -3.78
CA LYS A 64 -2.99 10.50 -3.33
C LYS A 64 -4.02 11.30 -2.53
N ASP A 65 -5.30 11.21 -2.91
CA ASP A 65 -6.38 11.90 -2.21
C ASP A 65 -6.82 11.15 -0.93
N LEU A 66 -6.67 9.83 -0.91
CA LEU A 66 -7.05 8.98 0.21
C LEU A 66 -6.01 8.92 1.34
N ILE A 67 -4.72 8.99 1.01
CA ILE A 67 -3.62 8.79 1.96
C ILE A 67 -2.60 9.91 1.80
N ASP A 68 -2.24 10.53 2.93
CA ASP A 68 -1.07 11.41 2.98
C ASP A 68 0.22 10.57 2.98
N VAL A 69 0.88 10.51 1.81
CA VAL A 69 2.10 9.73 1.61
C VAL A 69 3.30 10.68 1.56
N PRO A 70 4.36 10.44 2.37
CA PRO A 70 5.47 11.39 2.49
C PRO A 70 6.40 11.44 1.25
N THR A 71 6.28 10.50 0.29
CA THR A 71 7.18 10.45 -0.86
C THR A 71 6.52 9.79 -2.08
N ASP A 72 6.72 10.38 -3.25
CA ASP A 72 6.22 9.86 -4.54
C ASP A 72 6.67 8.42 -4.85
N LYS A 73 7.88 8.05 -4.43
CA LYS A 73 8.40 6.67 -4.59
C LYS A 73 7.56 5.65 -3.83
N LEU A 74 7.05 6.01 -2.66
CA LEU A 74 6.18 5.14 -1.87
C LEU A 74 4.80 5.08 -2.49
N LEU A 75 4.27 6.22 -2.94
CA LEU A 75 2.99 6.31 -3.66
C LEU A 75 2.98 5.40 -4.90
N ASN A 76 4.03 5.50 -5.73
CA ASN A 76 4.16 4.66 -6.92
C ASN A 76 4.24 3.16 -6.58
N ARG A 77 4.86 2.78 -5.45
CA ARG A 77 4.92 1.37 -5.02
C ARG A 77 3.57 0.85 -4.53
N ILE A 78 2.80 1.68 -3.84
CA ILE A 78 1.45 1.34 -3.35
C ILE A 78 0.49 1.25 -4.53
N ALA A 79 0.45 2.27 -5.39
CA ALA A 79 -0.37 2.28 -6.60
C ALA A 79 -0.06 1.08 -7.50
N GLY A 80 1.22 0.79 -7.73
CA GLY A 80 1.64 -0.34 -8.56
C GLY A 80 1.37 -1.72 -7.96
N TYR A 81 1.28 -1.85 -6.62
CA TYR A 81 0.84 -3.10 -6.00
C TYR A 81 -0.68 -3.22 -6.00
N THR A 82 -1.40 -2.12 -5.85
CA THR A 82 -2.87 -2.05 -5.90
C THR A 82 -3.40 -2.43 -7.28
N THR A 83 -2.84 -1.89 -8.36
CA THR A 83 -3.17 -2.33 -9.74
C THR A 83 -2.92 -3.82 -9.93
N ARG A 84 -1.79 -4.32 -9.42
CA ARG A 84 -1.48 -5.76 -9.49
C ARG A 84 -2.53 -6.61 -8.77
N LEU A 85 -3.03 -6.16 -7.61
CA LEU A 85 -4.11 -6.85 -6.90
C LEU A 85 -5.44 -6.82 -7.70
N MET A 86 -5.74 -5.71 -8.37
CA MET A 86 -6.93 -5.59 -9.22
C MET A 86 -6.88 -6.50 -10.46
N THR A 87 -5.68 -6.72 -11.02
CA THR A 87 -5.48 -7.63 -12.16
C THR A 87 -5.53 -9.10 -11.74
N HIS A 88 -4.93 -9.46 -10.60
CA HIS A 88 -4.87 -10.85 -10.11
C HIS A 88 -5.98 -11.18 -9.10
N LYS A 89 -7.18 -10.62 -9.30
CA LYS A 89 -8.36 -10.75 -8.42
C LYS A 89 -8.93 -12.19 -8.32
N GLU A 90 -8.12 -13.21 -8.56
CA GLU A 90 -8.45 -14.64 -8.43
C GLU A 90 -7.96 -15.26 -7.10
N ILE A 91 -7.28 -14.50 -6.24
CA ILE A 91 -6.84 -15.02 -4.94
C ILE A 91 -7.39 -14.12 -3.83
N MET A 92 -8.68 -14.32 -3.53
CA MET A 92 -9.24 -14.12 -2.20
C MET A 92 -10.00 -15.38 -1.80
#